data_AF-A0A5E7LUU0-F1
#
_entry.id   AF-A0A5E7LUU0-F1
#
_cell.length_a   1.000
_cell.length_b   1.000
_cell.length_c   1.000
_cell.angle_alpha   90.00
_cell.angle_beta   90.00
_cell.angle_gamma   90.00
#
_symmetry.space_group_name_H-M   'P 1'
#
loop_
_entity.id
_entity.type
_entity.pdbx_description
1 polymer ?
#
loop_
_entity_poly.entity_id
_entity_poly.type
_entity_poly.pdbx_seq_one_letter_code
_entity_poly.pdbx_strand_id
1 'polypeptide(L)'
;MTQSMSMNQFKAIFGESIVACLAATVCALLIEGPVWAMFIGWIAFFTRGITARDGVINLACVLIGLAIGIAAGVAGAALAPHLGAWSITPLVLVVTLIVLSLQVLPVINNVLASFLGLVGYFASQLPPTLDSFVELSTASTLGVVAGLLASLVKKRWSGQAVNRGRLDEQASSPPAVVEGCDHGTPDRAAFPTDR
;
A
#
# COMPACT_ATOMS: atom_id res chain seq x y z
N MET A 1 -0.86 31.83 6.97
CA MET A 1 0.35 31.31 6.30
C MET A 1 -0.12 30.24 5.33
N THR A 2 -0.24 30.56 4.04
CA THR A 2 -0.89 29.66 3.06
C THR A 2 0.18 28.88 2.31
N GLN A 3 0.36 27.60 2.64
CA GLN A 3 1.37 26.77 1.99
C GLN A 3 0.91 26.44 0.57
N SER A 4 1.54 27.06 -0.43
CA SER A 4 1.24 26.81 -1.84
C SER A 4 1.55 25.36 -2.20
N MET A 5 0.54 24.62 -2.66
CA MET A 5 0.73 23.22 -3.08
C MET A 5 1.55 23.19 -4.37
N SER A 6 2.72 22.54 -4.32
CA SER A 6 3.54 22.34 -5.52
C SER A 6 2.78 21.58 -6.60
N MET A 7 2.93 22.02 -7.86
CA MET A 7 2.33 21.40 -9.04
C MET A 7 2.51 19.88 -9.09
N ASN A 8 3.65 19.36 -8.63
CA ASN A 8 3.93 17.92 -8.63
C ASN A 8 3.17 17.17 -7.51
N GLN A 9 2.89 17.82 -6.37
CA GLN A 9 2.04 17.26 -5.31
C GLN A 9 0.59 17.20 -5.77
N PHE A 10 0.07 18.27 -6.36
CA PHE A 10 -1.27 18.30 -6.96
C PHE A 10 -1.45 17.17 -7.97
N LYS A 11 -0.49 17.02 -8.90
CA LYS A 11 -0.48 15.97 -9.91
C LYS A 11 -0.47 14.55 -9.32
N ALA A 12 0.30 14.32 -8.26
CA ALA A 12 0.34 13.03 -7.58
C ALA A 12 -1.01 12.70 -6.91
N ILE A 13 -1.60 13.65 -6.17
CA ILE A 13 -2.91 13.50 -5.50
C ILE A 13 -4.02 13.26 -6.53
N PHE A 14 -4.00 13.99 -7.64
CA PHE A 14 -4.96 13.83 -8.73
C PHE A 14 -4.83 12.45 -9.39
N GLY A 15 -3.60 11.97 -9.60
CA GLY A 15 -3.32 10.62 -10.11
C GLY A 15 -3.79 9.52 -9.17
N GLU A 16 -3.54 9.63 -7.86
CA GLU A 16 -4.06 8.69 -6.84
C GLU A 16 -5.60 8.67 -6.83
N SER A 17 -6.22 9.85 -6.95
CA SER A 17 -7.68 10.02 -6.99
C SER A 17 -8.32 9.38 -8.23
N ILE A 18 -7.67 9.48 -9.40
CA ILE A 18 -8.13 8.79 -10.62
C ILE A 18 -8.11 7.27 -10.44
N VAL A 19 -7.04 6.71 -9.86
CA VAL A 19 -6.95 5.27 -9.63
C VAL A 19 -8.03 4.79 -8.64
N ALA A 20 -8.29 5.54 -7.56
CA ALA A 20 -9.37 5.25 -6.63
C ALA A 20 -10.75 5.31 -7.30
N CYS A 21 -11.01 6.33 -8.12
CA CYS A 21 -12.25 6.50 -8.86
C CYS A 21 -12.51 5.32 -9.81
N LEU A 22 -11.52 4.98 -10.65
CA LEU A 22 -11.62 3.86 -11.59
C LEU A 22 -11.83 2.52 -10.87
N ALA A 23 -11.11 2.28 -9.76
CA ALA A 23 -11.30 1.07 -8.96
C ALA A 23 -12.70 1.00 -8.33
N ALA A 24 -13.25 2.10 -7.84
CA ALA A 24 -14.63 2.16 -7.35
C ALA A 24 -15.65 1.88 -8.47
N THR A 25 -15.46 2.45 -9.67
CA THR A 25 -16.31 2.16 -10.84
C THR A 25 -16.24 0.69 -11.25
N VAL A 26 -15.05 0.08 -11.32
CA VAL A 26 -14.88 -1.34 -11.62
C VAL A 26 -15.54 -2.22 -10.54
N CYS A 27 -15.37 -1.88 -9.27
CA CYS A 27 -16.00 -2.60 -8.16
C CYS A 27 -17.53 -2.59 -8.28
N ALA A 28 -18.11 -1.42 -8.55
CA ALA A 28 -19.56 -1.23 -8.62
C ALA A 28 -20.20 -1.81 -9.90
N LEU A 29 -19.53 -1.72 -11.06
CA LEU A 29 -20.14 -2.03 -12.36
C LEU A 29 -19.69 -3.36 -12.99
N LEU A 30 -18.57 -3.95 -12.57
CA LEU A 30 -18.03 -5.18 -13.15
C LEU A 30 -17.88 -6.33 -12.14
N ILE A 31 -17.70 -6.00 -10.85
CA ILE A 31 -17.66 -6.99 -9.76
C ILE A 31 -19.01 -7.05 -9.02
N GLU A 32 -19.86 -6.02 -9.18
CA GLU A 32 -21.10 -5.81 -8.41
C GLU A 32 -20.88 -5.83 -6.88
N GLY A 33 -19.64 -5.57 -6.46
CA GLY A 33 -19.18 -5.74 -5.09
C GLY A 33 -19.21 -4.44 -4.26
N PRO A 34 -19.25 -4.55 -2.92
CA PRO A 34 -19.30 -3.41 -2.02
C PRO A 34 -18.06 -2.52 -2.12
N VAL A 35 -18.23 -1.31 -2.66
CA VAL A 35 -17.14 -0.30 -2.83
C VAL A 35 -16.46 0.04 -1.50
N TRP A 36 -17.17 0.00 -0.37
CA TRP A 36 -16.58 0.22 0.95
C TRP A 36 -15.59 -0.88 1.37
N ALA A 37 -15.83 -2.14 0.96
CA ALA A 37 -14.90 -3.25 1.20
C ALA A 37 -13.66 -3.16 0.28
N MET A 38 -13.83 -2.63 -0.93
CA MET A 38 -12.70 -2.23 -1.78
C MET A 38 -11.84 -1.16 -1.09
N PHE A 39 -12.45 -0.15 -0.46
CA PHE A 39 -11.69 0.82 0.33
C PHE A 39 -11.01 0.22 1.57
N ILE A 40 -11.56 -0.81 2.21
CA ILE A 40 -10.85 -1.57 3.27
C ILE A 40 -9.54 -2.16 2.73
N GLY A 41 -9.57 -2.81 1.57
CA GLY A 41 -8.37 -3.33 0.92
C GLY A 41 -7.36 -2.24 0.57
N TRP A 42 -7.84 -1.11 0.03
CA TRP A 42 -7.00 0.06 -0.26
C TRP A 42 -6.32 0.60 1.01
N ILE A 43 -7.06 0.80 2.10
CA ILE A 43 -6.53 1.27 3.38
C ILE A 43 -5.49 0.28 3.89
N ALA A 44 -5.81 -1.03 3.89
CA ALA A 44 -4.92 -2.09 4.35
C ALA A 44 -3.56 -2.09 3.61
N PHE A 45 -3.54 -1.80 2.30
CA PHE A 45 -2.28 -1.67 1.55
C PHE A 45 -1.29 -0.70 2.21
N PHE A 46 -1.75 0.48 2.66
CA PHE A 46 -0.89 1.53 3.23
C PHE A 46 -0.47 1.32 4.70
N THR A 47 -0.87 0.23 5.36
CA THR A 47 -0.70 0.06 6.82
C THR A 47 0.69 -0.42 7.29
N ARG A 48 1.47 -1.10 6.44
CA ARG A 48 2.76 -1.71 6.83
C ARG A 48 3.94 -1.42 5.89
N GLY A 49 3.67 -1.04 4.64
CA GLY A 49 4.69 -0.78 3.63
C GLY A 49 4.07 -0.56 2.25
N ILE A 50 4.80 0.12 1.36
CA ILE A 50 4.31 0.50 0.02
C ILE A 50 5.06 -0.32 -1.05
N THR A 51 4.99 -1.65 -0.93
CA THR A 51 5.53 -2.59 -1.92
C THR A 51 4.48 -3.64 -2.28
N ALA A 52 4.62 -4.28 -3.45
CA ALA A 52 3.72 -5.36 -3.84
C ALA A 52 3.75 -6.55 -2.85
N ARG A 53 4.91 -6.85 -2.26
CA ARG A 53 5.07 -7.89 -1.24
C ARG A 53 4.29 -7.53 0.04
N ASP A 54 4.41 -6.30 0.50
CA ASP A 54 3.69 -5.84 1.69
C ASP A 54 2.18 -5.78 1.41
N GLY A 55 1.76 -5.41 0.19
CA GLY A 55 0.37 -5.48 -0.24
C GLY A 55 -0.22 -6.89 -0.15
N VAL A 56 0.49 -7.92 -0.62
CA VAL A 56 0.05 -9.32 -0.49
C VAL A 56 -0.01 -9.77 0.98
N ILE A 57 0.96 -9.38 1.81
CA ILE A 57 0.96 -9.69 3.24
C ILE A 57 -0.21 -8.99 3.95
N ASN A 58 -0.48 -7.73 3.62
CA ASN A 58 -1.57 -6.96 4.21
C ASN A 58 -2.94 -7.51 3.76
N LEU A 59 -3.07 -7.91 2.49
CA LEU A 59 -4.25 -8.63 2.00
C LEU A 59 -4.46 -9.93 2.77
N ALA A 60 -3.42 -10.76 2.95
CA ALA A 60 -3.52 -11.99 3.74
C ALA A 60 -3.99 -11.72 5.19
N CYS A 61 -3.54 -10.63 5.82
CA CYS A 61 -4.03 -10.22 7.13
C CYS A 61 -5.52 -9.82 7.10
N VAL A 62 -5.97 -9.05 6.11
CA VAL A 62 -7.40 -8.74 5.90
C VAL A 62 -8.22 -10.02 5.72
N LEU A 63 -7.77 -10.97 4.90
CA LEU A 63 -8.48 -12.23 4.66
C LEU A 63 -8.57 -13.10 5.91
N ILE A 64 -7.52 -13.14 6.74
CA ILE A 64 -7.54 -13.83 8.03
C ILE A 64 -8.51 -13.14 8.99
N GLY A 65 -8.50 -11.81 9.06
CA GLY A 65 -9.47 -11.02 9.81
C GLY A 65 -10.92 -11.31 9.40
N LEU A 66 -11.17 -11.34 8.09
CA LEU A 66 -12.47 -11.65 7.50
C LEU A 66 -12.94 -13.08 7.86
N ALA A 67 -12.05 -14.07 7.76
CA ALA A 67 -12.34 -15.45 8.16
C ALA A 67 -12.65 -15.58 9.66
N ILE A 68 -11.91 -14.88 10.53
CA ILE A 68 -12.19 -14.82 11.97
C ILE A 68 -13.54 -14.13 12.23
N GLY A 69 -13.87 -13.06 11.48
CA GLY A 69 -15.16 -12.39 11.56
C GLY A 69 -16.33 -13.33 11.23
N ILE A 70 -16.25 -14.07 10.13
CA ILE A 70 -17.26 -15.07 9.74
C ILE A 70 -17.39 -16.17 10.79
N ALA A 71 -16.27 -16.73 11.27
CA ALA A 71 -16.27 -17.73 12.32
C ALA A 71 -16.89 -17.19 13.63
N ALA A 72 -16.64 -15.93 13.98
CA ALA A 72 -17.26 -15.25 15.11
C ALA A 72 -18.77 -15.01 14.90
N GLY A 73 -19.22 -14.78 13.65
CA GLY A 73 -20.64 -14.73 13.30
C GLY A 73 -21.34 -16.06 13.58
N VAL A 74 -20.77 -17.19 13.15
CA VAL A 74 -21.29 -18.54 13.46
C VAL A 74 -21.29 -18.80 14.97
N ALA A 75 -20.18 -18.51 15.65
CA ALA A 75 -20.05 -18.72 17.09
C ALA A 75 -21.04 -17.86 17.90
N GLY A 76 -21.25 -16.60 17.50
CA GLY A 76 -22.22 -15.70 18.11
C GLY A 76 -23.65 -16.20 17.96
N ALA A 77 -24.02 -16.67 16.76
CA ALA A 77 -25.34 -17.28 16.52
C ALA A 77 -25.57 -18.54 17.36
N ALA A 78 -24.54 -19.38 17.54
CA ALA A 78 -24.60 -20.57 18.39
C ALA A 78 -24.67 -20.23 19.90
N LEU A 79 -24.10 -19.10 20.32
CA LEU A 79 -24.03 -18.69 21.73
C LEU A 79 -25.26 -17.84 22.16
N ALA A 80 -25.95 -17.20 21.22
CA ALA A 80 -27.12 -16.37 21.48
C ALA A 80 -28.28 -17.08 22.22
N PRO A 81 -28.64 -18.35 21.95
CA PRO A 81 -29.67 -19.06 22.72
C PRO A 81 -29.32 -19.29 24.19
N HIS A 82 -28.03 -19.26 24.54
CA HIS A 82 -27.55 -19.54 25.90
C HIS A 82 -27.30 -18.28 26.73
N LEU A 83 -26.79 -17.20 26.11
CA LEU A 83 -26.38 -15.97 26.80
C LEU A 83 -27.17 -14.73 26.37
N GLY A 84 -28.00 -14.80 25.33
CA GLY A 84 -28.69 -13.65 24.77
C GLY A 84 -27.69 -12.54 24.39
N ALA A 85 -27.98 -11.31 24.81
CA ALA A 85 -27.12 -10.15 24.58
C ALA A 85 -25.71 -10.28 25.21
N TRP A 86 -25.55 -11.07 26.29
CA TRP A 86 -24.25 -11.28 26.94
C TRP A 86 -23.28 -12.15 26.11
N SER A 87 -23.75 -12.78 25.02
CA SER A 87 -22.90 -13.52 24.08
C SER A 87 -21.77 -12.67 23.47
N ILE A 88 -21.98 -11.36 23.34
CA ILE A 88 -20.98 -10.43 22.77
C ILE A 88 -19.71 -10.34 23.61
N THR A 89 -19.80 -10.38 24.93
CA THR A 89 -18.66 -10.20 25.84
C THR A 89 -17.59 -11.30 25.71
N PRO A 90 -17.91 -12.62 25.85
CA PRO A 90 -16.93 -13.68 25.65
C PRO A 90 -16.52 -13.79 24.18
N LEU A 91 -17.41 -13.50 23.22
CA LEU A 91 -17.08 -13.54 21.80
C LEU A 91 -16.01 -12.51 21.44
N VAL A 92 -16.20 -11.24 21.82
CA VAL A 92 -15.22 -10.17 21.58
C VAL A 92 -13.92 -10.45 22.32
N LEU A 93 -13.96 -10.98 23.56
CA LEU A 93 -12.76 -11.37 24.30
C LEU A 93 -11.96 -12.45 23.55
N VAL A 94 -12.60 -13.54 23.12
CA VAL A 94 -11.93 -14.64 22.39
C VAL A 94 -11.40 -14.15 21.04
N VAL A 95 -12.19 -13.40 20.28
CA VAL A 95 -11.80 -12.84 18.98
C VAL A 95 -10.61 -11.89 19.10
N THR A 96 -10.62 -10.98 20.07
CA THR A 96 -9.51 -10.04 20.29
C THR A 96 -8.26 -10.76 20.77
N LEU A 97 -8.37 -11.75 21.65
CA LEU A 97 -7.24 -12.61 22.04
C LEU A 97 -6.62 -13.32 20.82
N ILE A 98 -7.43 -13.87 19.92
CA ILE A 98 -6.94 -14.51 18.68
C ILE A 98 -6.23 -13.48 17.79
N VAL A 99 -6.89 -12.36 17.45
CA VAL A 99 -6.34 -11.35 16.52
C VAL A 99 -5.06 -10.71 17.07
N LEU A 100 -5.00 -10.40 18.36
CA LEU A 100 -3.78 -9.88 18.99
C LEU A 100 -2.68 -10.93 19.08
N SER A 101 -3.00 -12.22 19.26
CA SER A 101 -1.98 -13.28 19.23
C SER A 101 -1.31 -13.45 17.87
N LEU A 102 -1.98 -13.09 16.77
CA LEU A 102 -1.37 -13.11 15.42
C LEU A 102 -0.17 -12.16 15.29
N GLN A 103 -0.06 -11.12 16.13
CA GLN A 103 1.07 -10.17 16.12
C GLN A 103 2.42 -10.84 16.41
N VAL A 104 2.41 -12.03 17.02
CA VAL A 104 3.60 -12.82 17.33
C VAL A 104 4.14 -13.55 16.08
N LEU A 105 3.33 -13.72 15.03
CA LEU A 105 3.74 -14.38 13.79
C LEU A 105 4.60 -13.44 12.92
N PRO A 106 5.83 -13.82 12.53
CA PRO A 106 6.77 -12.90 11.87
C PRO A 106 6.26 -12.38 10.52
N VAL A 107 5.51 -13.21 9.79
CA VAL A 107 4.93 -12.84 8.49
C VAL A 107 3.63 -12.03 8.66
N ILE A 108 2.73 -12.47 9.55
CA ILE A 108 1.33 -11.99 9.67
C ILE A 108 1.18 -10.94 10.80
N ASN A 109 2.27 -10.23 11.12
CA ASN A 109 2.25 -9.12 12.08
C ASN A 109 1.71 -7.82 11.43
N ASN A 110 0.43 -7.81 11.08
CA ASN A 110 -0.33 -6.60 10.76
C ASN A 110 -1.72 -6.65 11.38
N VAL A 111 -1.75 -6.40 12.68
CA VAL A 111 -2.97 -6.38 13.51
C VAL A 111 -4.03 -5.41 12.96
N LEU A 112 -3.63 -4.26 12.42
CA LEU A 112 -4.55 -3.27 11.85
C LEU A 112 -5.28 -3.81 10.61
N ALA A 113 -4.56 -4.46 9.69
CA ALA A 113 -5.17 -5.11 8.52
C ALA A 113 -6.11 -6.27 8.94
N SER A 114 -5.74 -7.06 9.94
CA SER A 114 -6.63 -8.09 10.50
C SER A 114 -7.90 -7.51 11.13
N PHE A 115 -7.82 -6.42 11.89
CA PHE A 115 -9.01 -5.73 12.41
C PHE A 115 -9.87 -5.12 11.32
N LEU A 116 -9.27 -4.57 10.25
CA LEU A 116 -10.02 -4.05 9.10
C LEU A 116 -10.87 -5.12 8.41
N GLY A 117 -10.32 -6.33 8.19
CA GLY A 117 -11.09 -7.45 7.65
C GLY A 117 -12.19 -7.94 8.59
N LEU A 118 -11.88 -8.04 9.89
CA LEU A 118 -12.83 -8.51 10.91
C LEU A 118 -14.01 -7.55 11.10
N VAL A 119 -13.74 -6.25 11.28
CA VAL A 119 -14.77 -5.23 11.38
C VAL A 119 -15.51 -5.08 10.06
N GLY A 120 -14.83 -5.28 8.93
CA GLY A 120 -15.44 -5.33 7.60
C GLY A 120 -16.55 -6.38 7.51
N TYR A 121 -16.32 -7.61 7.97
CA TYR A 121 -17.38 -8.63 8.03
C TYR A 121 -18.60 -8.13 8.85
N PHE A 122 -18.38 -7.67 10.09
CA PHE A 122 -19.50 -7.21 10.94
C PHE A 122 -20.23 -5.98 10.37
N ALA A 123 -19.50 -5.08 9.69
CA ALA A 123 -20.08 -3.91 9.03
C ALA A 123 -20.91 -4.29 7.79
N SER A 124 -20.60 -5.41 7.12
CA SER A 124 -21.36 -5.88 5.96
C SER A 124 -22.79 -6.31 6.28
N GLN A 125 -23.03 -6.77 7.52
CA GLN A 125 -24.29 -7.40 7.97
C GLN A 125 -24.71 -8.63 7.13
N LEU A 126 -23.78 -9.19 6.34
CA LEU A 126 -23.99 -10.39 5.54
C LEU A 126 -24.01 -11.66 6.43
N PRO A 127 -24.67 -12.74 5.98
CA PRO A 127 -24.65 -14.01 6.70
C PRO A 127 -23.24 -14.63 6.73
N PRO A 128 -22.90 -15.45 7.72
CA PRO A 128 -21.59 -16.10 7.81
C PRO A 128 -21.46 -17.26 6.81
N THR A 129 -21.25 -16.94 5.53
CA THR A 129 -21.13 -17.91 4.42
C THR A 129 -19.82 -17.77 3.66
N LEU A 130 -19.49 -18.78 2.85
CA LEU A 130 -18.36 -18.71 1.91
C LEU A 130 -18.59 -17.68 0.81
N ASP A 131 -19.84 -17.45 0.39
CA ASP A 131 -20.17 -16.45 -0.63
C ASP A 131 -19.85 -15.04 -0.13
N SER A 132 -20.21 -14.72 1.12
CA SER A 132 -19.85 -13.44 1.76
C SER A 132 -18.34 -13.30 2.00
N PHE A 133 -17.61 -14.41 2.20
CA PHE A 133 -16.14 -14.38 2.17
C PHE A 133 -15.63 -14.01 0.77
N VAL A 134 -16.12 -14.66 -0.29
CA VAL A 134 -15.69 -14.43 -1.69
C VAL A 134 -16.02 -13.00 -2.13
N GLU A 135 -17.21 -12.48 -1.82
CA GLU A 135 -17.63 -11.12 -2.14
C GLU A 135 -16.70 -10.07 -1.51
N LEU A 136 -16.54 -10.12 -0.18
CA LEU A 136 -15.73 -9.15 0.57
C LEU A 136 -14.23 -9.29 0.29
N SER A 137 -13.73 -10.50 0.07
CA SER A 137 -12.33 -10.75 -0.31
C SER A 137 -12.00 -10.28 -1.72
N THR A 138 -12.92 -10.44 -2.68
CA THR A 138 -12.74 -9.98 -4.07
C THR A 138 -12.71 -8.46 -4.12
N ALA A 139 -13.66 -7.79 -3.45
CA ALA A 139 -13.66 -6.33 -3.31
C ALA A 139 -12.36 -5.83 -2.65
N SER A 140 -11.96 -6.42 -1.52
CA SER A 140 -10.71 -6.07 -0.81
C SER A 140 -9.46 -6.28 -1.68
N THR A 141 -9.44 -7.35 -2.49
CA THR A 141 -8.31 -7.64 -3.40
C THR A 141 -8.17 -6.57 -4.46
N LEU A 142 -9.28 -6.13 -5.08
CA LEU A 142 -9.28 -5.00 -6.01
C LEU A 142 -8.76 -3.72 -5.32
N GLY A 143 -9.13 -3.50 -4.06
CA GLY A 143 -8.65 -2.39 -3.24
C GLY A 143 -7.13 -2.37 -3.07
N VAL A 144 -6.52 -3.52 -2.77
CA VAL A 144 -5.06 -3.67 -2.63
C VAL A 144 -4.36 -3.45 -3.98
N VAL A 145 -4.91 -3.97 -5.07
CA VAL A 145 -4.38 -3.73 -6.44
C VAL A 145 -4.44 -2.23 -6.78
N ALA A 146 -5.54 -1.57 -6.45
CA ALA A 146 -5.72 -0.15 -6.72
C ALA A 146 -4.80 0.73 -5.85
N GLY A 147 -4.59 0.39 -4.57
CA GLY A 147 -3.59 1.05 -3.71
C GLY A 147 -2.15 0.88 -4.24
N LEU A 148 -1.82 -0.30 -4.76
CA LEU A 148 -0.54 -0.54 -5.43
C LEU A 148 -0.38 0.35 -6.68
N LEU A 149 -1.39 0.40 -7.56
CA LEU A 149 -1.39 1.26 -8.75
C LEU A 149 -1.24 2.75 -8.37
N ALA A 150 -1.97 3.21 -7.35
CA ALA A 150 -1.88 4.58 -6.85
C ALA A 150 -0.47 4.92 -6.35
N SER A 151 0.18 4.00 -5.62
CA SER A 151 1.56 4.21 -5.17
C SER A 151 2.59 4.25 -6.30
N LEU A 152 2.39 3.46 -7.37
CA LEU A 152 3.22 3.51 -8.58
C LEU A 152 3.05 4.84 -9.32
N VAL A 153 1.82 5.36 -9.39
CA VAL A 153 1.54 6.71 -9.88
C VAL A 153 2.26 7.74 -9.01
N LYS A 154 2.05 7.77 -7.69
CA LYS A 154 2.75 8.70 -6.78
C LYS A 154 4.26 8.70 -6.96
N LYS A 155 4.87 7.50 -7.01
CA LYS A 155 6.31 7.30 -7.20
C LYS A 155 6.81 7.87 -8.53
N ARG A 156 6.07 7.66 -9.63
CA ARG A 156 6.43 8.18 -10.96
C ARG A 156 6.54 9.70 -10.98
N TRP A 157 5.54 10.41 -10.45
CA TRP A 157 5.51 11.88 -10.51
C TRP A 157 6.44 12.53 -9.48
N SER A 158 6.66 11.88 -8.32
CA SER A 158 7.68 12.29 -7.35
C SER A 158 9.11 12.15 -7.93
N GLY A 159 9.42 11.03 -8.60
CA GLY A 159 10.72 10.82 -9.24
C GLY A 159 11.03 11.83 -10.36
N GLN A 160 10.02 12.27 -11.12
CA GLN A 160 10.22 13.31 -12.13
C GLN A 160 10.56 14.68 -11.52
N ALA A 161 10.12 14.98 -10.30
CA ALA A 161 10.47 16.23 -9.62
C ALA A 161 11.98 16.31 -9.31
N VAL A 162 12.55 15.22 -8.79
CA VAL A 162 13.99 15.10 -8.49
C VAL A 162 14.83 15.22 -9.77
N ASN A 163 14.41 14.55 -10.85
CA ASN A 163 15.17 14.57 -12.10
C ASN A 163 15.11 15.95 -12.79
N ARG A 164 14.00 16.69 -12.65
CA ARG A 164 13.89 18.06 -13.16
C ARG A 164 14.81 19.02 -12.43
N GLY A 165 14.82 18.99 -11.10
CA GLY A 165 15.69 19.87 -10.29
C GLY A 165 17.19 19.68 -10.62
N ARG A 166 17.63 18.45 -10.90
CA ARG A 166 19.01 18.19 -11.36
C ARG A 166 19.34 18.82 -12.72
N LEU A 167 18.40 18.81 -13.67
CA LEU A 167 18.58 19.46 -14.97
C LEU A 167 18.64 20.98 -14.82
N ASP A 168 17.80 21.56 -13.97
CA ASP A 168 17.80 23.00 -13.69
C ASP A 168 19.13 23.42 -13.01
N GLU A 169 19.65 22.61 -12.08
CA GLU A 169 20.94 22.84 -11.39
C GLU A 169 22.15 22.73 -12.35
N GLN A 170 22.17 21.71 -13.21
CA GLN A 170 23.19 21.58 -14.28
C GLN A 170 23.11 22.72 -15.30
N ALA A 171 21.92 23.20 -15.65
CA ALA A 171 21.74 24.34 -16.56
C ALA A 171 22.12 25.69 -15.94
N SER A 172 22.05 25.80 -14.60
CA SER A 172 22.48 27.00 -13.87
C SER A 172 23.99 27.06 -13.59
N SER A 173 24.69 25.94 -13.76
CA SER A 173 26.15 25.87 -13.60
C SER A 173 26.82 26.55 -14.81
N PRO A 174 27.72 27.54 -14.63
CA PRO A 174 28.41 28.15 -15.76
C PRO A 174 29.25 27.10 -16.50
N PRO A 175 29.41 27.22 -17.84
CA PRO A 175 30.24 26.29 -18.59
C PRO A 175 31.66 26.31 -18.02
N ALA A 176 32.18 25.12 -17.69
CA ALA A 176 33.53 24.98 -17.17
C ALA A 176 34.52 25.64 -18.14
N VAL A 177 35.28 26.63 -17.64
CA VAL A 177 36.36 27.24 -18.40
C VAL A 177 37.35 26.12 -18.72
N VAL A 178 37.54 25.84 -20.01
CA VAL A 178 38.54 24.88 -20.48
C VAL A 178 39.91 25.53 -20.28
N GLU A 179 40.47 25.32 -19.10
CA GLU A 179 41.83 25.73 -18.76
C GLU A 179 42.80 24.96 -19.66
N GLY A 180 43.58 25.70 -20.45
CA GLY A 180 44.31 25.11 -21.58
C GLY A 180 45.45 24.20 -21.14
N CYS A 181 45.38 22.92 -21.53
CA CYS A 181 46.54 22.04 -21.49
C CYS A 181 47.56 22.47 -22.55
N ASP A 182 48.59 23.20 -22.12
CA ASP A 182 49.75 23.55 -22.92
C ASP A 182 50.60 22.28 -23.19
N HIS A 183 50.43 21.69 -24.37
CA HIS A 183 51.15 20.49 -24.79
C HIS A 183 52.55 20.84 -25.29
N GLY A 184 53.50 20.96 -24.35
CA GLY A 184 54.93 20.96 -24.65
C GLY A 184 55.34 19.74 -25.48
N THR A 185 55.78 19.97 -26.71
CA THR A 185 56.21 18.95 -27.68
C THR A 185 57.63 18.44 -27.32
N PRO A 186 57.96 17.15 -27.47
CA PRO A 186 59.19 16.58 -26.94
C PRO A 186 60.39 16.77 -27.88
N ASP A 187 61.58 16.99 -27.31
CA ASP A 187 62.84 16.99 -28.06
C ASP A 187 63.73 15.79 -27.70
N ARG A 188 64.51 15.31 -28.67
CA ARG A 188 65.01 13.92 -28.73
C ARG A 188 66.52 13.86 -29.01
N ALA A 189 67.32 13.81 -27.95
CA ALA A 189 68.76 13.50 -27.98
C ALA A 189 69.27 13.21 -26.53
N ALA A 190 70.21 12.30 -26.23
CA ALA A 190 70.87 11.25 -27.00
C ALA A 190 71.48 10.19 -26.03
N PHE A 191 71.86 9.01 -26.54
CA PHE A 191 72.88 8.12 -25.91
C PHE A 191 74.29 8.78 -25.97
N PRO A 192 75.34 8.32 -25.24
CA PRO A 192 75.56 7.01 -24.58
C PRO A 192 75.84 7.18 -23.04
N THR A 193 76.57 6.36 -22.24
CA THR A 193 77.60 5.32 -22.45
C THR A 193 77.78 4.41 -21.21
N ASP A 194 78.32 3.20 -21.41
CA ASP A 194 79.00 2.26 -20.50
C ASP A 194 79.20 2.63 -19.01
N ARG A 195 78.68 1.79 -18.09
CA ARG A 195 79.46 0.79 -17.32
C ARG A 195 78.58 -0.11 -16.43
#